data_AF-A0A9J5XQI4-F1
#
_entry.id   AF-A0A9J5XQI4-F1
#
_cell.length_a   1.000
_cell.length_b   1.000
_cell.length_c   1.000
_cell.angle_alpha   90.00
_cell.angle_beta   90.00
_cell.angle_gamma   90.00
#
_symmetry.space_group_name_H-M   'P 1'
#
loop_
_entity.id
_entity.type
_entity.pdbx_description
1 polymer ?
#
loop_
_entity_poly.entity_id
_entity_poly.type
_entity_poly.pdbx_seq_one_letter_code
_entity_poly.pdbx_strand_id
1 'polypeptide(L)'
;MNSTPPLEYSEGQDINKPPLFNGQHYSWWKLRMEIFFQAEDYELWNRVIDGPEYPIKKDVENNDVQKEKSEYEEADFKILG
;
A
#
# COMPACT_ATOMS: atom_id res chain seq x y z
N MET A 1 -24.99 11.18 1.59
CA MET A 1 -23.74 10.52 1.15
C MET A 1 -23.95 10.20 -0.32
N ASN A 2 -23.30 10.95 -1.21
CA ASN A 2 -23.59 10.90 -2.64
C ASN A 2 -22.79 9.75 -3.27
N SER A 3 -23.39 8.56 -3.27
CA SER A 3 -22.84 7.30 -3.76
C SER A 3 -22.90 7.16 -5.29
N THR A 4 -23.11 8.25 -6.02
CA THR A 4 -23.31 8.20 -7.47
C THR A 4 -21.95 8.25 -8.17
N PRO A 5 -21.54 7.19 -8.89
CA PRO A 5 -20.32 7.22 -9.69
C PRO A 5 -20.51 8.19 -10.89
N PRO A 6 -19.44 8.87 -11.36
CA PRO A 6 -19.51 9.68 -12.56
C PRO A 6 -20.00 8.84 -13.74
N LEU A 7 -20.98 9.35 -14.49
CA LEU A 7 -21.61 8.67 -15.64
C LEU A 7 -20.74 8.67 -16.91
N GLU A 8 -19.46 9.01 -16.80
CA GLU A 8 -18.55 9.02 -17.94
C GLU A 8 -17.77 7.71 -18.02
N TYR A 9 -17.67 7.17 -19.23
CA TYR A 9 -16.64 6.21 -19.63
C TYR A 9 -15.26 6.89 -19.50
N SER A 10 -14.85 7.23 -18.28
CA SER A 10 -13.56 7.84 -17.98
C SER A 10 -12.54 6.74 -17.73
N GLU A 11 -11.32 6.94 -18.22
CA GLU A 11 -10.15 6.09 -17.97
C GLU A 11 -10.09 5.65 -16.49
N GLY A 12 -10.01 4.33 -16.24
CA GLY A 12 -10.03 3.77 -14.88
C GLY A 12 -11.17 2.79 -14.55
N GLN A 13 -12.06 2.49 -15.50
CA GLN A 13 -13.06 1.41 -15.34
C GLN A 13 -12.59 0.02 -15.77
N ASP A 14 -11.43 -0.08 -16.43
CA ASP A 14 -10.80 -1.34 -16.80
C ASP A 14 -10.39 -2.10 -15.52
N ILE A 15 -10.86 -3.34 -15.38
CA ILE A 15 -10.54 -4.18 -14.21
C ILE A 15 -9.08 -4.64 -14.22
N ASN A 16 -8.41 -4.57 -15.38
CA ASN A 16 -7.02 -5.01 -15.54
C ASN A 16 -6.01 -3.87 -15.32
N LYS A 17 -6.48 -2.67 -14.96
CA LYS A 17 -5.62 -1.50 -14.75
C LYS A 17 -5.98 -0.83 -13.42
N PRO A 18 -4.99 -0.34 -12.67
CA PRO A 18 -5.28 0.38 -11.44
C PRO A 18 -6.07 1.66 -11.74
N PRO A 19 -7.19 1.91 -11.03
CA PRO A 19 -8.00 3.11 -11.24
C PRO A 19 -7.21 4.37 -10.87
N LEU A 20 -7.20 5.36 -11.76
CA LEU A 20 -6.54 6.64 -11.50
C LEU A 20 -7.31 7.46 -10.46
N PHE A 21 -6.61 8.01 -9.47
CA PHE A 21 -7.22 8.94 -8.52
C PHE A 21 -7.24 10.35 -9.09
N ASN A 22 -8.45 10.89 -9.31
CA ASN A 22 -8.64 12.25 -9.82
C ASN A 22 -8.94 13.29 -8.72
N GLY A 23 -8.79 12.92 -7.45
CA GLY A 23 -9.09 13.81 -6.31
C GLY A 23 -10.55 13.85 -5.88
N GLN A 24 -11.46 13.17 -6.58
CA GLN A 24 -12.89 13.12 -6.27
C GLN A 24 -13.32 11.70 -5.87
N HIS A 25 -14.48 11.58 -5.20
CA HIS A 25 -15.11 10.31 -4.83
C HIS A 25 -14.14 9.29 -4.17
N TYR A 26 -13.34 9.75 -3.20
CA TYR A 26 -12.31 8.94 -2.56
C TYR A 26 -12.82 7.57 -2.08
N SER A 27 -14.00 7.49 -1.46
CA SER A 27 -14.57 6.22 -1.00
C SER A 27 -14.79 5.21 -2.14
N TRP A 28 -15.21 5.68 -3.31
CA TRP A 28 -15.40 4.84 -4.49
C TRP A 28 -14.04 4.41 -5.07
N TRP A 29 -13.10 5.36 -5.21
CA TRP A 29 -11.75 5.07 -5.71
C TRP A 29 -11.03 4.06 -4.80
N LYS A 30 -11.11 4.25 -3.48
CA LYS A 30 -10.53 3.36 -2.48
C LYS A 30 -11.08 1.94 -2.63
N LEU A 31 -12.39 1.77 -2.67
CA LEU A 31 -13.02 0.46 -2.86
C LEU A 31 -12.55 -0.23 -4.15
N ARG A 32 -12.36 0.53 -5.24
CA ARG A 32 -11.87 -0.02 -6.52
C ARG A 32 -10.40 -0.43 -6.46
N MET A 33 -9.54 0.33 -5.79
CA MET A 33 -8.15 -0.05 -5.55
C MET A 33 -8.02 -1.29 -4.67
N GLU A 34 -8.84 -1.39 -3.61
CA GLU A 34 -8.87 -2.57 -2.73
C GLU A 34 -9.22 -3.85 -3.52
N ILE A 35 -10.26 -3.78 -4.35
CA ILE A 35 -10.66 -4.91 -5.22
C ILE A 35 -9.56 -5.25 -6.23
N PHE A 36 -8.92 -4.24 -6.82
CA PHE A 36 -7.83 -4.44 -7.79
C PHE A 36 -6.64 -5.19 -7.16
N PHE A 37 -6.14 -4.74 -6.01
CA PHE A 37 -5.02 -5.42 -5.34
C PHE A 37 -5.40 -6.82 -4.87
N GLN A 38 -6.60 -7.02 -4.32
CA GLN A 38 -7.04 -8.35 -3.88
C GLN A 38 -7.18 -9.35 -5.04
N ALA A 39 -7.53 -8.88 -6.24
CA ALA A 39 -7.67 -9.73 -7.42
C ALA A 39 -6.32 -10.05 -8.07
N GLU A 40 -5.37 -9.12 -8.07
CA GLU A 40 -4.06 -9.27 -8.72
C GLU A 40 -3.06 -10.00 -7.81
N ASP A 41 -2.90 -9.55 -6.57
CA ASP A 41 -1.92 -10.06 -5.62
C ASP A 41 -2.36 -9.77 -4.17
N TYR A 42 -2.95 -10.78 -3.53
CA TYR A 42 -3.42 -10.66 -2.15
C TYR A 42 -2.27 -10.50 -1.14
N GLU A 43 -1.07 -11.03 -1.43
CA GLU A 43 0.10 -10.83 -0.57
C GLU A 43 0.57 -9.38 -0.64
N LEU A 44 0.57 -8.79 -1.85
CA LEU A 44 0.84 -7.36 -2.05
C LEU A 44 -0.20 -6.49 -1.32
N TRP A 45 -1.48 -6.86 -1.36
CA TRP A 45 -2.53 -6.14 -0.60
C TRP A 45 -2.24 -6.13 0.91
N ASN A 46 -1.92 -7.29 1.50
CA ASN A 46 -1.60 -7.35 2.93
C ASN A 46 -0.38 -6.49 3.25
N ARG A 47 0.69 -6.54 2.43
CA ARG A 47 1.87 -5.69 2.61
C ARG A 47 1.56 -4.19 2.51
N VAL A 48 0.63 -3.78 1.65
CA VAL A 48 0.19 -2.37 1.56
C VAL A 48 -0.60 -1.95 2.80
N ILE A 49 -1.41 -2.84 3.36
CA ILE A 49 -2.21 -2.59 4.58
C ILE A 49 -1.34 -2.55 5.84
N ASP A 50 -0.48 -3.54 6.00
CA ASP A 50 0.43 -3.66 7.16
C ASP A 50 1.52 -2.58 7.11
N GLY A 51 1.79 -2.07 5.90
CA GLY A 51 2.82 -1.09 5.65
C GLY A 51 4.20 -1.74 5.50
N PRO A 52 5.21 -0.95 5.11
CA PRO A 52 6.58 -1.45 5.03
C PRO A 52 7.07 -1.87 6.40
N GLU A 53 7.53 -3.12 6.52
CA GLU A 53 8.33 -3.54 7.66
C GLU A 53 9.66 -2.79 7.63
N TYR A 54 10.10 -2.32 8.80
CA TYR A 54 11.38 -1.63 8.92
C TYR A 54 12.36 -2.47 9.74
N PRO A 55 13.63 -2.54 9.32
CA PRO A 55 14.69 -3.12 10.12
C PRO A 55 14.75 -2.47 11.51
N ILE A 56 14.76 -3.30 12.55
CA ILE A 56 14.85 -2.89 13.96
C ILE A 56 16.20 -3.29 14.55
N LYS A 57 16.66 -2.50 15.53
CA LYS A 57 17.82 -2.79 16.37
C LYS A 57 17.45 -2.65 17.84
N LYS A 58 18.25 -3.25 18.73
CA LYS A 58 18.15 -3.02 20.17
C LYS A 58 18.94 -1.77 20.56
N ASP A 59 18.34 -0.89 21.34
CA ASP A 59 19.05 0.22 21.97
C ASP A 59 19.83 -0.23 23.21
N VAL A 60 20.49 0.72 23.90
CA VAL A 60 21.28 0.47 25.11
C VAL A 60 20.42 -0.06 26.27
N GLU A 61 19.11 0.19 26.23
CA GLU A 61 18.12 -0.23 27.21
C GLU A 61 17.35 -1.50 26.78
N ASN A 62 17.77 -2.14 25.68
CA ASN A 62 17.17 -3.33 25.09
C ASN A 62 15.73 -3.15 24.55
N ASN A 63 15.35 -1.92 24.21
CA ASN A 63 14.12 -1.61 23.50
C ASN A 63 14.28 -1.83 21.99
N ASP A 64 13.20 -2.18 21.30
CA ASP A 64 13.18 -2.24 19.84
C ASP A 64 13.06 -0.82 19.27
N VAL A 65 14.07 -0.41 18.51
CA VAL A 65 14.10 0.88 17.82
C VAL A 65 14.34 0.67 16.34
N GLN A 66 13.76 1.53 15.49
CA GLN A 66 14.02 1.49 14.06
C GLN A 66 15.50 1.77 13.79
N LYS A 67 16.12 0.93 12.98
CA LYS A 67 17.51 1.08 12.56
C LYS A 67 17.63 2.28 11.61
N GLU A 68 18.73 3.03 11.68
CA GLU A 68 18.99 4.10 10.72
C GLU A 68 19.37 3.48 9.36
N LYS A 69 18.98 4.09 8.24
CA LYS A 69 19.32 3.59 6.89
C LYS A 69 20.82 3.40 6.67
N SER A 70 21.65 4.18 7.35
CA SER A 70 23.12 4.08 7.30
C SER A 70 23.65 2.76 7.89
N GLU A 71 22.88 2.11 8.76
CA GLU A 71 23.24 0.88 9.49
C GLU A 71 22.65 -0.39 8.84
N TYR A 72 21.96 -0.25 7.70
CA TYR A 72 21.29 -1.37 7.03
C TYR A 72 22.31 -2.33 6.44
N GLU A 73 22.12 -3.61 6.72
CA GLU A 73 22.92 -4.71 6.21
C GLU A 73 22.17 -5.46 5.11
N GLU A 74 22.86 -6.35 4.38
CA GLU A 74 22.26 -7.13 3.29
C GLU A 74 21.00 -7.90 3.71
N ALA A 75 20.96 -8.38 4.96
CA ALA A 75 19.80 -9.06 5.53
C ALA A 75 18.60 -8.12 5.71
N ASP A 76 18.83 -6.86 6.04
CA ASP A 76 17.79 -5.87 6.27
C ASP A 76 17.05 -5.54 4.97
N PHE A 77 17.74 -5.56 3.82
CA PHE A 77 17.11 -5.34 2.52
C PHE A 77 16.17 -6.47 2.10
N LYS A 78 16.32 -7.68 2.66
CA LYS A 78 15.37 -8.79 2.43
C LYS A 78 14.04 -8.59 3.17
N ILE A 79 14.02 -7.75 4.20
CA ILE A 79 12.81 -7.42 4.97
C ILE A 79 12.01 -6.31 4.26
N LEU A 80 12.71 -5.46 3.51
CA LEU A 80 12.11 -4.36 2.75
C LEU A 80 11.46 -4.80 1.41
N GLY A 81 11.68 -6.04 0.96
CA GLY A 81 11.37 -6.53 -0.39
C GLY A 81 10.46 -7.76 -0.42
#